data_AF-A0A2R6CIH3-F1
#
_entry.id   AF-A0A2R6CIH3-F1
#
_cell.length_a   1.000
_cell.length_b   1.000
_cell.length_c   1.000
_cell.angle_alpha   90.00
_cell.angle_beta   90.00
_cell.angle_gamma   90.00
#
_symmetry.space_group_name_H-M   'P 1'
#
loop_
_entity.id
_entity.type
_entity.pdbx_description
1 polymer ?
#
loop_
_entity_poly.entity_id
_entity_poly.type
_entity_poly.pdbx_seq_one_letter_code
_entity_poly.pdbx_strand_id
1 'polypeptide(L)' 'MSGQVWAVAGGKGGVGKTTTVAALGRAFVERDRQVAVLDADLGMGNLPEALGANSDAGVGGDLH' A
#
# COMPACT_ATOMS: atom_id res chain seq x y z
N MET A 1 -8.84 18.87 -8.89
CA MET A 1 -7.64 18.19 -8.32
C MET A 1 -7.16 17.17 -9.33
N SER A 2 -5.89 17.22 -9.74
CA SER A 2 -5.25 16.13 -10.49
C SER A 2 -4.42 15.30 -9.51
N GLY A 3 -4.67 13.99 -9.45
CA GLY A 3 -3.86 13.03 -8.71
C GLY A 3 -2.97 12.23 -9.65
N GLN A 4 -1.88 11.65 -9.14
CA GLN A 4 -1.10 10.66 -9.87
C GLN A 4 -1.54 9.25 -9.48
N VAL A 5 -1.68 8.36 -10.46
CA VAL A 5 -2.03 6.95 -10.25
C VAL A 5 -0.93 6.09 -10.83
N TRP A 6 -0.32 5.25 -10.01
CA TRP A 6 0.75 4.34 -10.42
C TRP A 6 0.30 2.89 -10.22
N ALA A 7 0.56 2.05 -11.21
CA ALA A 7 0.31 0.62 -11.13
C ALA A 7 1.64 -0.13 -10.98
N VAL A 8 1.77 -0.93 -9.92
CA VAL A 8 2.91 -1.82 -9.71
C VAL A 8 2.50 -3.23 -10.13
N ALA A 9 3.06 -3.72 -11.23
CA ALA A 9 2.69 -5.00 -11.83
C ALA A 9 3.91 -5.89 -12.10
N GLY A 10 3.68 -7.20 -12.26
CA GLY A 10 4.74 -8.20 -12.48
C GLY A 10 4.16 -9.60 -12.66
N GLY A 11 4.71 -10.36 -13.62
CA GLY A 11 4.10 -11.59 -14.16
C GLY A 11 4.31 -12.88 -13.37
N LYS A 12 4.99 -12.84 -12.21
CA LYS A 12 5.21 -14.01 -11.36
C LYS A 12 4.82 -13.71 -9.90
N GLY A 13 4.44 -14.75 -9.16
CA GLY A 13 4.26 -14.68 -7.71
C GLY A 13 5.60 -14.38 -7.00
N GLY A 14 5.56 -13.69 -5.86
CA GLY A 14 6.76 -13.45 -5.04
C GLY A 14 7.76 -12.40 -5.55
N VAL A 15 7.53 -11.72 -6.66
CA VAL A 15 8.47 -10.71 -7.22
C VAL A 15 8.48 -9.36 -6.47
N GLY A 16 7.81 -9.27 -5.31
CA GLY A 16 7.86 -8.07 -4.46
C GLY A 16 6.88 -6.94 -4.80
N LYS A 17 5.80 -7.20 -5.56
CA LYS A 17 4.81 -6.17 -5.94
C LYS A 17 4.19 -5.48 -4.72
N THR A 18 3.58 -6.26 -3.82
CA THR A 18 2.95 -5.77 -2.59
C THR A 18 3.95 -5.05 -1.68
N THR A 19 5.16 -5.60 -1.54
CA THR A 19 6.26 -4.98 -0.77
C THR A 19 6.63 -3.61 -1.34
N THR A 20 6.70 -3.49 -2.66
CA THR A 20 6.99 -2.23 -3.34
C THR A 20 5.88 -1.21 -3.12
N VAL A 21 4.62 -1.62 -3.22
CA VAL A 21 3.45 -0.76 -2.95
C VAL A 21 3.47 -0.24 -1.51
N ALA A 22 3.72 -1.12 -0.53
CA ALA A 22 3.79 -0.74 0.88
C ALA A 22 4.93 0.27 1.14
N ALA A 23 6.13 0.00 0.61
CA ALA A 23 7.29 0.87 0.77
C ALA A 23 7.07 2.26 0.13
N LEU A 24 6.47 2.30 -1.07
CA LEU A 24 6.10 3.56 -1.72
C LEU A 24 5.07 4.34 -0.92
N GLY A 25 4.04 3.67 -0.40
CA GLY A 25 3.04 4.29 0.48
C GLY A 25 3.68 4.95 1.70
N ARG A 26 4.53 4.20 2.43
CA ARG A 26 5.26 4.72 3.59
C ARG A 26 6.14 5.92 3.22
N ALA A 27 6.90 5.81 2.13
CA ALA A 27 7.79 6.86 1.65
C ALA A 27 7.03 8.14 1.25
N PHE A 28 5.79 8.04 0.76
CA PHE A 28 4.96 9.19 0.47
C PHE A 28 4.41 9.85 1.74
N VAL A 29 3.96 9.06 2.71
CA VAL A 29 3.54 9.59 4.02
C VAL A 29 4.70 10.33 4.71
N GLU A 30 5.90 9.76 4.72
CA GLU A 30 7.13 10.40 5.25
C GLU A 30 7.53 11.70 4.55
N ARG A 31 6.90 12.03 3.41
CA ARG A 31 7.08 13.27 2.66
C ARG A 31 5.82 14.16 2.72
N ASP A 32 4.98 13.97 3.73
CA ASP A 32 3.74 14.71 3.96
C ASP A 32 2.75 14.66 2.77
N ARG A 33 2.75 13.54 2.03
CA ARG A 33 1.85 13.34 0.88
C ARG A 33 0.63 12.54 1.30
N GLN A 34 -0.55 13.02 0.91
CA GLN A 34 -1.77 12.21 0.94
C GLN A 34 -1.67 11.12 -0.13
N VAL A 35 -1.66 9.86 0.31
CA VAL A 35 -1.54 8.69 -0.54
C VAL A 35 -2.54 7.63 -0.09
N ALA A 36 -3.12 6.92 -1.06
CA ALA A 36 -3.85 5.68 -0.84
C ALA A 36 -3.12 4.56 -1.57
N VAL A 37 -3.07 3.38 -0.95
CA VAL A 37 -2.53 2.17 -1.56
C VAL A 37 -3.64 1.12 -1.65
N LEU A 38 -3.61 0.32 -2.73
CA LEU A 38 -4.60 -0.70 -3.01
C LEU A 38 -3.86 -1.98 -3.39
N ASP A 39 -4.24 -3.10 -2.78
CA ASP A 39 -3.88 -4.43 -3.27
C ASP A 39 -5.00 -4.94 -4.17
N ALA A 40 -4.69 -5.17 -5.44
CA ALA A 40 -5.65 -5.72 -6.40
C ALA A 40 -5.72 -7.26 -6.35
N ASP A 41 -4.89 -7.90 -5.51
CA ASP A 41 -4.97 -9.33 -5.24
C ASP A 41 -6.07 -9.63 -4.20
N LEU A 42 -7.29 -9.82 -4.69
CA LEU A 42 -8.46 -10.10 -3.84
C LEU A 42 -8.43 -11.52 -3.21
N GLY A 43 -7.53 -12.40 -3.64
CA GLY A 43 -7.46 -13.79 -3.17
C GLY A 43 -6.39 -14.01 -2.10
N MET A 44 -5.29 -13.27 -2.15
CA MET A 44 -4.14 -13.40 -1.24
C MET A 44 -3.47 -12.04 -0.97
N GLY A 45 -4.27 -10.99 -0.78
CA GLY A 45 -3.76 -9.66 -0.48
C GLY A 45 -3.04 -9.62 0.86
N ASN A 46 -1.78 -9.18 0.84
CA ASN A 46 -0.91 -9.13 2.03
C ASN A 46 -0.54 -7.68 2.41
N LEU A 47 -1.15 -6.69 1.75
CA LEU A 47 -0.79 -5.29 1.92
C LEU A 47 -1.04 -4.74 3.34
N PRO A 48 -2.18 -5.03 4.03
CA PRO A 48 -2.37 -4.57 5.40
C PRO A 48 -1.29 -5.10 6.36
N GLU A 49 -0.95 -6.39 6.27
CA GLU A 49 0.12 -7.00 7.05
C GLU A 49 1.48 -6.36 6.74
N ALA A 50 1.78 -6.13 5.46
CA ALA A 50 3.01 -5.45 5.04
C ALA A 50 3.12 -3.99 5.54
N LEU A 51 1.98 -3.36 5.87
CA LEU A 51 1.92 -2.02 6.47
C LEU A 51 1.87 -2.08 8.02
N GLY A 52 1.87 -3.27 8.62
CA GLY A 52 1.73 -3.45 10.07
C GLY A 52 0.31 -3.17 10.59
N ALA A 53 -0.69 -3.15 9.70
CA ALA A 53 -2.10 -2.96 10.08
C ALA A 53 -2.73 -4.32 10.42
N ASN A 54 -3.03 -4.53 11.71
CA ASN A 54 -3.84 -5.66 12.16
C ASN A 54 -5.33 -5.35 11.95
N SER A 55 -6.12 -6.38 11.64
CA SER A 55 -7.49 -6.32 11.08
C SER A 55 -8.57 -5.63 11.93
N ASP A 56 -8.24 -5.03 13.07
CA ASP A 56 -9.15 -4.20 13.89
C ASP A 56 -9.03 -2.70 13.62
N ALA A 57 -8.06 -2.27 12.80
CA ALA A 57 -7.95 -0.87 12.40
C ALA A 57 -8.76 -0.64 11.12
N GLY A 58 -9.98 -0.11 11.27
CA GLY A 58 -10.53 0.73 10.21
C GLY A 58 -9.47 1.78 9.86
N VAL A 59 -9.00 1.78 8.61
CA VAL A 59 -7.92 2.68 8.16
C VAL A 59 -8.47 4.11 8.16
N GLY A 60 -8.31 4.73 9.32
CA GLY A 60 -8.79 6.05 9.71
C GLY A 60 -8.19 6.35 11.07
N GLY A 61 -6.86 6.43 11.13
CA GLY A 61 -6.14 6.73 12.36
C GLY A 61 -4.73 7.16 12.01
N ASP A 62 -4.42 8.41 12.37
CA ASP A 62 -3.15 9.11 12.17
C ASP A 62 -1.93 8.21 12.41
N LEU A 63 -1.20 7.93 11.34
CA LEU A 63 0.18 7.49 11.44
C LEU A 63 1.06 8.74 11.45
N HIS A 64 1.43 9.16 12.67
CA HIS A 64 2.61 9.99 12.90
C HIS A 64 3.88 9.30 12.40
#